data_AF-K1PXL1-F1
#
_entry.id   AF-K1PXL1-F1
#
_cell.length_a   1.000
_cell.length_b   1.000
_cell.length_c   1.000
_cell.angle_alpha   90.00
_cell.angle_beta   90.00
_cell.angle_gamma   90.00
#
_symmetry.space_group_name_H-M   'P 1'
#
loop_
_entity.id
_entity.type
_entity.pdbx_description
1 polymer ?
#
loop_
_entity_poly.entity_id
_entity_poly.type
_entity_poly.pdbx_seq_one_letter_code
_entity_poly.pdbx_strand_id
1 'polypeptide(L)'
;MASRWKILPRIVAQSGPKHSASVIWLHGSGDTGPGVLEWINMVWKEEFQFPHIKLIYPTADPIPYTPNACQPSTVWFDRQQISPMVPEILSSVDASAAKLNDLVQNEVDSGIPLSRIIIGGFSMGGGMAFHMAYRYQREVAGCFALSSFLNNESVVYKKLRNVEDRSALPPLLQCHGTRDELVLFDWGKTTFKTLTDLGDTGLGVLEWIKMVWKEEFQFQHIKLIFPTADPIPYTPNARQLTTVWYDRQHISPMIPEILSSVDASAAKLNDLVQNEVDSGIPLSRIIIGGYSMGGGMAFHMAYRYQREVAGCFALSSFLNNESVVYKELEKLEDRTALPSLLQCHGTRDELVLFDWGKTTFKTLTELGVCGEFHEFNIFHEFNKKELQILQRWILDKLPPD
;
A
#
# COMPACT_ATOMS: atom_id res chain seq x y z
N MET A 1 -0.79 -15.53 45.34
CA MET A 1 -0.53 -16.64 44.40
C MET A 1 -1.11 -16.24 43.05
N ALA A 2 -0.27 -15.90 42.06
CA ALA A 2 -0.76 -15.59 40.72
C ALA A 2 -1.13 -16.92 40.04
N SER A 3 -2.42 -17.16 39.80
CA SER A 3 -2.85 -18.26 38.93
C SER A 3 -2.36 -17.95 37.53
N ARG A 4 -1.25 -18.60 37.11
CA ARG A 4 -0.79 -18.56 35.72
C ARG A 4 -1.80 -19.33 34.87
N TRP A 5 -2.79 -18.62 34.33
CA TRP A 5 -3.62 -19.12 33.24
C TRP A 5 -2.68 -19.41 32.07
N LYS A 6 -2.43 -20.70 31.81
CA LYS A 6 -1.62 -21.17 30.69
C LYS A 6 -2.55 -21.32 29.48
N ILE A 7 -2.13 -20.81 28.33
CA ILE A 7 -2.74 -21.19 27.05
C ILE A 7 -2.68 -22.72 26.96
N LEU A 8 -3.83 -23.37 26.77
CA LEU A 8 -3.92 -24.81 26.53
C LEU A 8 -4.05 -25.04 25.02
N PRO A 9 -2.97 -25.45 24.33
CA PRO A 9 -3.04 -25.73 22.91
C PRO A 9 -3.56 -27.12 22.62
N ARG A 10 -4.36 -27.23 21.56
CA ARG A 10 -4.57 -28.51 20.87
C ARG A 10 -3.40 -28.72 19.92
N ILE A 11 -2.72 -29.86 20.05
CA ILE A 11 -1.53 -30.20 19.24
C ILE A 11 -1.90 -31.35 18.31
N VAL A 12 -1.61 -31.16 17.02
CA VAL A 12 -1.58 -32.24 16.03
C VAL A 12 -0.11 -32.53 15.77
N ALA A 13 0.33 -33.73 16.16
CA ALA A 13 1.70 -34.17 15.94
C ALA A 13 1.95 -34.35 14.45
N GLN A 14 3.20 -34.18 14.03
CA GLN A 14 3.62 -34.53 12.68
C GLN A 14 3.42 -36.03 12.43
N SER A 15 3.09 -36.41 11.20
CA SER A 15 2.82 -37.82 10.84
C SER A 15 4.09 -38.67 10.71
N GLY A 16 5.25 -38.03 10.56
CA GLY A 16 6.56 -38.69 10.49
C GLY A 16 7.28 -38.76 11.84
N PRO A 17 8.44 -39.44 11.89
CA PRO A 17 9.13 -39.73 13.14
C PRO A 17 9.83 -38.51 13.77
N LYS A 18 10.03 -37.42 13.01
CA LYS A 18 10.81 -36.25 13.44
C LYS A 18 10.03 -34.95 13.25
N HIS A 19 9.79 -34.25 14.35
CA HIS A 19 9.35 -32.86 14.39
C HIS A 19 10.52 -31.94 14.03
N SER A 20 10.39 -31.12 12.99
CA SER A 20 11.44 -30.18 12.56
C SER A 20 10.95 -28.79 12.19
N ALA A 21 9.66 -28.50 12.36
CA ALA A 21 9.04 -27.20 12.12
C ALA A 21 7.69 -27.12 12.85
N SER A 22 7.21 -25.91 13.12
CA SER A 22 5.93 -25.71 13.81
C SER A 22 5.07 -24.65 13.13
N VAL A 23 3.76 -24.86 13.14
CA VAL A 23 2.78 -23.84 12.75
C VAL A 23 1.88 -23.57 13.94
N ILE A 24 1.84 -22.31 14.38
CA ILE A 24 0.94 -21.84 15.43
C ILE A 24 -0.25 -21.16 14.75
N TRP A 25 -1.44 -21.75 14.90
CA TRP A 25 -2.66 -21.32 14.24
C TRP A 25 -3.65 -20.71 15.23
N LEU A 26 -3.87 -19.40 15.13
CA LEU A 26 -4.72 -18.62 16.01
C LEU A 26 -6.16 -18.57 15.49
N HIS A 27 -7.13 -18.95 16.34
CA HIS A 27 -8.56 -18.97 16.00
C HIS A 27 -9.18 -17.57 15.95
N GLY A 28 -10.40 -17.46 15.39
CA GLY A 28 -11.19 -16.22 15.35
C GLY A 28 -11.85 -15.86 16.69
N SER A 29 -12.44 -14.67 16.79
CA SER A 29 -13.11 -14.24 18.02
C SER A 29 -14.29 -15.14 18.39
N GLY A 30 -14.32 -15.66 19.62
CA GLY A 30 -15.39 -16.54 20.12
C GLY A 30 -15.19 -18.03 19.84
N ASP A 31 -14.15 -18.41 19.09
CA ASP A 31 -13.80 -19.79 18.78
C ASP A 31 -12.75 -20.35 19.76
N THR A 32 -12.23 -21.55 19.52
CA THR A 32 -11.18 -22.22 20.31
C THR A 32 -10.17 -22.94 19.41
N GLY A 33 -9.05 -23.41 19.98
CA GLY A 33 -8.07 -24.23 19.26
C GLY A 33 -8.67 -25.50 18.66
N PRO A 34 -9.43 -26.33 19.41
CA PRO A 34 -10.17 -27.45 18.85
C PRO A 34 -11.18 -27.06 17.77
N GLY A 35 -11.94 -25.98 17.99
CA GLY A 35 -12.99 -25.54 17.05
C GLY A 35 -12.43 -25.15 15.67
N VAL A 36 -11.35 -24.36 15.63
CA VAL A 36 -10.71 -24.01 14.36
C VAL A 36 -10.08 -25.22 13.66
N LEU A 37 -9.54 -26.19 14.42
CA LEU A 37 -9.02 -27.44 13.86
C LEU A 37 -10.13 -28.27 13.21
N GLU A 38 -11.28 -28.41 13.88
CA GLU A 38 -12.45 -29.09 13.32
C GLU A 38 -12.93 -28.42 12.03
N TRP A 39 -13.00 -27.09 12.02
CA TRP A 39 -13.35 -26.33 10.83
C TRP A 39 -12.36 -26.55 9.67
N ILE A 40 -11.05 -26.53 9.94
CA ILE A 40 -10.03 -26.81 8.93
C ILE A 40 -10.19 -28.21 8.35
N ASN A 41 -10.36 -29.23 9.19
CA ASN A 41 -10.55 -30.61 8.73
C ASN A 41 -11.83 -30.76 7.90
N MET A 42 -12.91 -30.03 8.24
CA MET A 42 -14.15 -30.03 7.46
C MET A 42 -13.95 -29.43 6.06
N VAL A 43 -13.24 -28.29 5.96
CA VAL A 43 -12.97 -27.64 4.67
C VAL A 43 -11.97 -28.44 3.84
N TRP A 44 -10.94 -29.00 4.49
CA TRP A 44 -9.89 -29.81 3.85
C TRP A 44 -10.37 -31.21 3.46
N LYS A 45 -11.41 -31.74 4.12
CA LYS A 45 -11.99 -33.09 3.96
C LYS A 45 -11.12 -34.26 4.43
N GLU A 46 -9.96 -33.97 5.00
CA GLU A 46 -9.04 -34.96 5.58
C GLU A 46 -8.40 -34.37 6.84
N GLU A 47 -7.65 -35.19 7.58
CA GLU A 47 -6.86 -34.69 8.71
C GLU A 47 -5.73 -33.80 8.17
N PHE A 48 -5.77 -32.52 8.55
CA PHE A 48 -4.78 -31.55 8.13
C PHE A 48 -3.48 -31.78 8.93
N GLN A 49 -2.52 -32.47 8.32
CA GLN A 49 -1.25 -32.85 8.96
C GLN A 49 -0.09 -32.88 7.96
N PHE A 50 1.14 -32.84 8.47
CA PHE A 50 2.35 -32.86 7.66
C PHE A 50 3.37 -33.87 8.21
N PRO A 51 4.28 -34.40 7.37
CA PRO A 51 5.27 -35.39 7.82
C PRO A 51 6.24 -34.88 8.89
N HIS A 52 6.56 -33.58 8.90
CA HIS A 52 7.62 -33.02 9.74
C HIS A 52 7.23 -31.73 10.47
N ILE A 53 5.98 -31.28 10.31
CA ILE A 53 5.47 -30.03 10.91
C ILE A 53 4.47 -30.38 12.00
N LYS A 54 4.70 -29.86 13.20
CA LYS A 54 3.74 -29.91 14.31
C LYS A 54 2.78 -28.74 14.20
N LEU A 55 1.48 -29.00 14.25
CA LEU A 55 0.46 -27.96 14.23
C LEU A 55 -0.04 -27.70 15.64
N ILE A 56 -0.07 -26.43 16.02
CA ILE A 56 -0.40 -25.99 17.38
C ILE A 56 -1.57 -25.00 17.27
N TYR A 57 -2.69 -25.38 17.87
CA TYR A 57 -3.92 -24.61 17.89
C TYR A 57 -4.18 -24.12 19.32
N PRO A 58 -3.59 -23.00 19.75
CA PRO A 58 -3.82 -22.44 21.08
C PRO A 58 -5.25 -21.91 21.21
N THR A 59 -5.83 -22.04 22.41
CA THR A 59 -7.08 -21.37 22.78
C THR A 59 -6.77 -20.11 23.58
N ALA A 60 -7.34 -18.96 23.18
CA ALA A 60 -7.23 -17.72 23.94
C ALA A 60 -7.93 -17.85 25.30
N ASP A 61 -7.47 -17.10 26.30
CA ASP A 61 -8.19 -17.08 27.59
C ASP A 61 -9.48 -16.25 27.46
N PRO A 62 -10.57 -16.65 28.14
CA PRO A 62 -11.76 -15.81 28.21
C PRO A 62 -11.47 -14.48 28.89
N ILE A 63 -11.74 -13.37 28.20
CA ILE A 63 -11.64 -12.01 28.74
C ILE A 63 -12.96 -11.25 28.51
N PRO A 64 -13.25 -10.20 29.28
CA PRO A 64 -14.35 -9.29 28.97
C PRO A 64 -14.16 -8.72 27.56
N TYR A 65 -15.19 -8.84 26.72
CA TYR A 65 -15.13 -8.39 25.32
C TYR A 65 -16.17 -7.32 25.06
N THR A 66 -15.70 -6.09 24.87
CA THR A 66 -16.53 -4.87 24.73
C THR A 66 -17.62 -5.01 23.64
N PRO A 67 -17.34 -5.53 22.43
CA PRO A 67 -18.36 -5.67 21.38
C PRO A 67 -19.45 -6.69 21.70
N ASN A 68 -19.23 -7.57 22.70
CA ASN A 68 -20.21 -8.54 23.19
C ASN A 68 -20.72 -8.14 24.58
N ALA A 69 -20.99 -6.84 24.79
CA ALA A 69 -21.50 -6.28 26.05
C ALA A 69 -20.66 -6.67 27.29
N CYS A 70 -19.32 -6.70 27.12
CA CYS A 70 -18.35 -7.10 28.15
C CYS A 70 -18.54 -8.52 28.71
N GLN A 71 -19.31 -9.39 28.04
CA GLN A 71 -19.42 -10.78 28.44
C GLN A 71 -18.07 -11.50 28.24
N PRO A 72 -17.67 -12.40 29.16
CA PRO A 72 -16.49 -13.22 28.99
C PRO A 72 -16.54 -13.99 27.67
N SER A 73 -15.57 -13.73 26.80
CA SER A 73 -15.51 -14.31 25.45
C SER A 73 -14.10 -14.82 25.18
N THR A 74 -13.97 -15.93 24.45
CA THR A 74 -12.68 -16.49 24.05
C THR A 74 -12.09 -15.66 22.90
N VAL A 75 -11.33 -14.63 23.25
CA VAL A 75 -10.79 -13.64 22.30
C VAL A 75 -9.33 -13.31 22.61
N TRP A 76 -8.53 -13.03 21.58
CA TRP A 76 -7.11 -12.70 21.75
C TRP A 76 -6.90 -11.32 22.36
N PHE A 77 -7.79 -10.37 22.10
CA PHE A 77 -7.71 -9.03 22.67
C PHE A 77 -9.07 -8.35 22.62
N ASP A 78 -9.27 -7.39 23.52
CA ASP A 78 -10.44 -6.52 23.50
C ASP A 78 -10.28 -5.37 22.49
N ARG A 79 -11.41 -4.84 22.01
CA ARG A 79 -11.50 -3.70 21.09
C ARG A 79 -12.82 -2.98 21.28
N GLN A 80 -12.86 -1.67 21.05
CA GLN A 80 -14.10 -0.89 21.20
C GLN A 80 -15.21 -1.35 20.26
N GLN A 81 -14.86 -1.62 19.00
CA GLN A 81 -15.76 -2.16 17.98
C GLN A 81 -14.97 -2.89 16.90
N ILE A 82 -15.67 -3.59 16.01
CA ILE A 82 -15.09 -4.24 14.83
C ILE A 82 -14.92 -3.16 13.74
N SER A 83 -13.79 -2.44 13.77
CA SER A 83 -13.46 -1.40 12.79
C SER A 83 -11.96 -1.10 12.80
N PRO A 84 -11.33 -0.79 11.66
CA PRO A 84 -9.94 -0.34 11.62
C PRO A 84 -9.76 1.08 12.18
N MET A 85 -10.85 1.85 12.37
CA MET A 85 -10.78 3.26 12.77
C MET A 85 -10.61 3.47 14.27
N VAL A 86 -10.83 2.45 15.11
CA VAL A 86 -10.67 2.58 16.56
C VAL A 86 -9.22 2.32 16.98
N PRO A 87 -8.75 2.91 18.09
CA PRO A 87 -7.42 2.62 18.62
C PRO A 87 -7.33 1.18 19.17
N GLU A 88 -6.12 0.62 19.12
CA GLU A 88 -5.81 -0.68 19.74
C GLU A 88 -5.77 -0.55 21.27
N ILE A 89 -6.31 -1.55 21.98
CA ILE A 89 -6.15 -1.68 23.43
C ILE A 89 -4.87 -2.49 23.69
N LEU A 90 -3.73 -1.80 23.65
CA LEU A 90 -2.41 -2.44 23.67
C LEU A 90 -2.17 -3.32 24.89
N SER A 91 -2.66 -2.94 26.07
CA SER A 91 -2.55 -3.78 27.27
C SER A 91 -3.21 -5.15 27.11
N SER A 92 -4.32 -5.23 26.37
CA SER A 92 -5.01 -6.49 26.08
C SER A 92 -4.27 -7.30 25.01
N VAL A 93 -3.76 -6.65 23.96
CA VAL A 93 -2.95 -7.30 22.91
C VAL A 93 -1.66 -7.88 23.51
N ASP A 94 -0.97 -7.09 24.32
CA ASP A 94 0.34 -7.43 24.89
C ASP A 94 0.22 -8.57 25.91
N ALA A 95 -0.90 -8.67 26.64
CA ALA A 95 -1.17 -9.78 27.54
C ALA A 95 -1.28 -11.13 26.81
N SER A 96 -1.92 -11.16 25.64
CA SER A 96 -1.98 -12.36 24.80
C SER A 96 -0.66 -12.64 24.09
N ALA A 97 0.04 -11.59 23.65
CA ALA A 97 1.37 -11.72 23.06
C ALA A 97 2.37 -12.39 24.00
N ALA A 98 2.35 -12.03 25.29
CA ALA A 98 3.23 -12.64 26.30
C ALA A 98 3.04 -14.17 26.38
N LYS A 99 1.80 -14.65 26.37
CA LYS A 99 1.50 -16.08 26.45
C LYS A 99 1.83 -16.82 25.15
N LEU A 100 1.62 -16.16 24.00
CA LEU A 100 2.03 -16.72 22.71
C LEU A 100 3.55 -16.74 22.56
N ASN A 101 4.27 -15.77 23.14
CA ASN A 101 5.73 -15.80 23.24
C ASN A 101 6.21 -17.00 24.06
N ASP A 102 5.58 -17.30 25.19
CA ASP A 102 5.91 -18.51 25.96
C ASP A 102 5.71 -19.78 25.10
N LEU A 103 4.64 -19.82 24.29
CA LEU A 103 4.38 -20.94 23.37
C LEU A 103 5.46 -21.07 22.29
N VAL A 104 5.88 -19.95 21.69
CA VAL A 104 6.99 -19.92 20.72
C VAL A 104 8.29 -20.36 21.39
N GLN A 105 8.58 -19.88 22.60
CA GLN A 105 9.79 -20.22 23.33
C GLN A 105 9.84 -21.73 23.65
N ASN A 106 8.72 -22.35 24.01
CA ASN A 106 8.68 -23.80 24.24
C ASN A 106 9.07 -24.59 22.98
N GLU A 107 8.73 -24.11 21.79
CA GLU A 107 9.13 -24.74 20.52
C GLU A 107 10.63 -24.56 20.25
N VAL A 108 11.15 -23.37 20.53
CA VAL A 108 12.58 -23.07 20.44
C VAL A 108 13.38 -23.94 21.41
N ASP A 109 12.95 -24.05 22.66
CA ASP A 109 13.56 -24.90 23.69
C ASP A 109 13.49 -26.38 23.33
N SER A 110 12.47 -26.78 22.55
CA SER A 110 12.34 -28.13 21.97
C SER A 110 13.21 -28.35 20.73
N GLY A 111 14.03 -27.37 20.33
CA GLY A 111 14.99 -27.46 19.24
C GLY A 111 14.48 -26.96 17.88
N ILE A 112 13.34 -26.28 17.82
CA ILE A 112 12.81 -25.71 16.56
C ILE A 112 13.25 -24.24 16.44
N PRO A 113 14.16 -23.89 15.50
CA PRO A 113 14.58 -22.50 15.35
C PRO A 113 13.41 -21.62 14.88
N LEU A 114 13.43 -20.33 15.24
CA LEU A 114 12.38 -19.36 14.85
C LEU A 114 12.14 -19.36 13.33
N SER A 115 13.20 -19.47 12.52
CA SER A 115 13.14 -19.60 11.06
C SER A 115 12.44 -20.86 10.53
N ARG A 116 11.94 -21.73 11.41
CA ARG A 116 11.09 -22.88 11.12
C ARG A 116 9.76 -22.89 11.88
N ILE A 117 9.37 -21.74 12.43
CA ILE A 117 8.08 -21.52 13.08
C ILE A 117 7.26 -20.56 12.21
N ILE A 118 6.03 -20.91 11.88
CA ILE A 118 5.06 -20.03 11.22
C ILE A 118 3.99 -19.64 12.24
N ILE A 119 3.57 -18.38 12.24
CA ILE A 119 2.46 -17.90 13.08
C ILE A 119 1.38 -17.30 12.17
N GLY A 120 0.14 -17.72 12.32
CA GLY A 120 -0.95 -17.15 11.55
C GLY A 120 -2.31 -17.48 12.10
N GLY A 121 -3.37 -16.95 11.48
CA GLY A 121 -4.71 -17.22 11.98
C GLY A 121 -5.85 -16.62 11.16
N PHE A 122 -7.06 -16.90 11.63
CA PHE A 122 -8.31 -16.42 11.03
C PHE A 122 -8.92 -15.26 11.82
N SER A 123 -9.45 -14.25 11.12
CA SER A 123 -10.11 -13.08 11.70
C SER A 123 -9.25 -12.42 12.78
N MET A 124 -9.72 -12.34 14.03
CA MET A 124 -8.94 -11.80 15.16
C MET A 124 -7.59 -12.52 15.35
N GLY A 125 -7.52 -13.83 15.08
CA GLY A 125 -6.28 -14.59 15.13
C GLY A 125 -5.25 -14.13 14.10
N GLY A 126 -5.68 -13.73 12.89
CA GLY A 126 -4.81 -13.10 11.90
C GLY A 126 -4.28 -11.74 12.38
N GLY A 127 -5.14 -10.96 13.06
CA GLY A 127 -4.78 -9.66 13.64
C GLY A 127 -3.72 -9.83 14.72
N MET A 128 -3.90 -10.83 15.57
CA MET A 128 -2.92 -11.21 16.60
C MET A 128 -1.62 -11.72 15.97
N ALA A 129 -1.69 -12.48 14.88
CA ALA A 129 -0.51 -12.98 14.17
C ALA A 129 0.35 -11.83 13.61
N PHE A 130 -0.25 -10.76 13.09
CA PHE A 130 0.50 -9.56 12.69
C PHE A 130 1.29 -8.95 13.85
N HIS A 131 0.69 -8.85 15.04
CA HIS A 131 1.41 -8.39 16.23
C HIS A 131 2.55 -9.33 16.59
N MET A 132 2.32 -10.65 16.57
CA MET A 132 3.35 -11.63 16.86
C MET A 132 4.52 -11.52 15.88
N ALA A 133 4.28 -11.65 14.58
CA ALA A 133 5.33 -11.70 13.56
C ALA A 133 6.09 -10.37 13.41
N TYR A 134 5.42 -9.22 13.56
CA TYR A 134 6.03 -7.92 13.22
C TYR A 134 6.43 -7.06 14.42
N ARG A 135 5.97 -7.38 15.63
CA ARG A 135 6.40 -6.70 16.86
C ARG A 135 7.26 -7.58 17.76
N TYR A 136 6.92 -8.86 17.92
CA TYR A 136 7.46 -9.70 18.98
C TYR A 136 8.45 -10.77 18.49
N GLN A 137 8.18 -11.38 17.35
CA GLN A 137 8.87 -12.56 16.83
C GLN A 137 9.23 -12.36 15.36
N ARG A 138 10.15 -11.42 15.09
CA ARG A 138 10.51 -11.00 13.71
C ARG A 138 11.35 -12.01 12.94
N GLU A 139 11.85 -13.05 13.61
CA GLU A 139 12.69 -14.07 13.00
C GLU A 139 11.90 -15.35 12.63
N VAL A 140 10.57 -15.30 12.76
CA VAL A 140 9.72 -16.42 12.37
C VAL A 140 9.76 -16.66 10.86
N ALA A 141 9.56 -17.91 10.45
CA ALA A 141 9.62 -18.34 9.05
C ALA A 141 8.58 -17.65 8.15
N GLY A 142 7.48 -17.18 8.73
CA GLY A 142 6.43 -16.49 7.99
C GLY A 142 5.21 -16.17 8.85
N CYS A 143 4.38 -15.27 8.31
CA CYS A 143 3.10 -14.89 8.86
C CYS A 143 1.99 -15.22 7.84
N PHE A 144 0.86 -15.76 8.30
CA PHE A 144 -0.34 -15.81 7.46
C PHE A 144 -1.56 -15.20 8.17
N ALA A 145 -2.42 -14.54 7.40
CA ALA A 145 -3.64 -13.91 7.91
C ALA A 145 -4.82 -14.18 6.97
N LEU A 146 -5.90 -14.72 7.52
CA LEU A 146 -7.10 -15.08 6.78
C LEU A 146 -8.28 -14.20 7.24
N SER A 147 -8.92 -13.47 6.33
CA SER A 147 -10.06 -12.56 6.62
C SER A 147 -9.78 -11.63 7.81
N SER A 148 -8.67 -10.92 7.78
CA SER A 148 -8.18 -10.13 8.91
C SER A 148 -7.75 -8.71 8.52
N PHE A 149 -7.50 -7.87 9.52
CA PHE A 149 -7.08 -6.49 9.35
C PHE A 149 -6.27 -6.00 10.57
N LEU A 150 -5.50 -4.94 10.37
CA LEU A 150 -4.95 -4.10 11.44
C LEU A 150 -5.68 -2.77 11.51
N ASN A 151 -5.71 -2.17 12.70
CA ASN A 151 -6.21 -0.81 12.89
C ASN A 151 -5.33 0.20 12.14
N ASN A 152 -5.93 1.28 11.61
CA ASN A 152 -5.23 2.29 10.79
C ASN A 152 -3.99 2.86 11.51
N GLU A 153 -4.09 3.03 12.83
CA GLU A 153 -3.03 3.56 13.68
C GLU A 153 -2.22 2.48 14.41
N SER A 154 -2.25 1.24 13.90
CA SER A 154 -1.64 0.09 14.56
C SER A 154 -0.18 0.34 14.92
N VAL A 155 0.18 -0.09 16.13
CA VAL A 155 1.58 -0.07 16.57
C VAL A 155 2.45 -1.01 15.72
N VAL A 156 1.88 -2.00 15.03
CA VAL A 156 2.60 -2.82 14.05
C VAL A 156 3.20 -1.94 12.95
N TYR A 157 2.37 -1.11 12.31
CA TYR A 157 2.84 -0.17 11.30
C TYR A 157 3.93 0.74 11.87
N LYS A 158 3.69 1.31 13.05
CA LYS A 158 4.65 2.20 13.72
C LYS A 158 5.98 1.51 14.01
N LYS A 159 5.99 0.22 14.36
CA LYS A 159 7.20 -0.55 14.63
C LYS A 159 7.93 -1.00 13.36
N LEU A 160 7.22 -1.16 12.25
CA LEU A 160 7.81 -1.46 10.94
C LEU A 160 8.29 -0.20 10.21
N ARG A 161 7.77 0.99 10.56
CA ARG A 161 8.25 2.29 10.05
C ARG A 161 9.73 2.55 10.34
N ASN A 162 10.32 1.91 11.35
CA ASN A 162 11.73 2.11 11.73
C ASN A 162 12.64 0.92 11.36
N VAL A 163 12.16 -0.02 10.54
CA VAL A 163 12.97 -1.16 10.08
C VAL A 163 13.61 -0.79 8.74
N GLU A 164 14.94 -0.62 8.74
CA GLU A 164 15.72 -0.25 7.53
C GLU A 164 15.76 -1.39 6.50
N ASP A 165 15.98 -2.62 6.96
CA ASP A 165 15.96 -3.82 6.11
C ASP A 165 14.67 -4.61 6.32
N ARG A 166 13.71 -4.40 5.41
CA ARG A 166 12.45 -5.15 5.42
C ARG A 166 12.59 -6.57 4.85
N SER A 167 13.70 -6.91 4.18
CA SER A 167 13.92 -8.27 3.65
C SER A 167 14.12 -9.31 4.77
N ALA A 168 14.50 -8.84 5.96
CA ALA A 168 14.59 -9.64 7.17
C ALA A 168 13.26 -9.85 7.89
N LEU A 169 12.16 -9.24 7.43
CA LEU A 169 10.83 -9.46 8.03
C LEU A 169 10.22 -10.79 7.57
N PRO A 170 9.40 -11.44 8.41
CA PRO A 170 8.73 -12.67 8.01
C PRO A 170 7.84 -12.43 6.77
N PRO A 171 7.90 -13.29 5.75
CA PRO A 171 7.03 -13.17 4.58
C PRO A 171 5.56 -13.28 4.97
N LEU A 172 4.70 -12.48 4.33
CA LEU A 172 3.25 -12.44 4.57
C LEU A 172 2.48 -13.20 3.49
N LEU A 173 1.67 -14.18 3.90
CA LEU A 173 0.54 -14.68 3.11
C LEU A 173 -0.77 -14.12 3.65
N GLN A 174 -1.46 -13.28 2.89
CA GLN A 174 -2.77 -12.75 3.29
C GLN A 174 -3.86 -13.15 2.28
N CYS A 175 -4.92 -13.78 2.78
CA CYS A 175 -6.07 -14.20 1.99
C CYS A 175 -7.33 -13.57 2.55
N HIS A 176 -8.21 -13.05 1.69
CA HIS A 176 -9.43 -12.37 2.11
C HIS A 176 -10.59 -12.65 1.17
N GLY A 177 -11.76 -12.95 1.73
CA GLY A 177 -12.99 -13.13 0.95
C GLY A 177 -13.52 -11.81 0.42
N THR A 178 -13.78 -11.71 -0.89
CA THR A 178 -14.31 -10.48 -1.52
C THR A 178 -15.76 -10.16 -1.14
N ARG A 179 -16.45 -11.11 -0.48
CA ARG A 179 -17.84 -10.99 0.00
C ARG A 179 -17.94 -10.97 1.53
N ASP A 180 -16.84 -10.68 2.22
CA ASP A 180 -16.83 -10.61 3.68
C ASP A 180 -17.57 -9.36 4.16
N GLU A 181 -18.69 -9.56 4.86
CA GLU A 181 -19.57 -8.50 5.35
C GLU A 181 -19.22 -8.07 6.79
N LEU A 182 -18.36 -8.82 7.49
CA LEU A 182 -17.97 -8.53 8.87
C LEU A 182 -16.60 -7.85 8.93
N VAL A 183 -15.62 -8.42 8.22
CA VAL A 183 -14.30 -7.84 8.02
C VAL A 183 -14.20 -7.49 6.54
N LEU A 184 -14.55 -6.25 6.22
CA LEU A 184 -14.65 -5.82 4.82
C LEU A 184 -13.35 -6.08 4.06
N PHE A 185 -13.47 -6.52 2.80
CA PHE A 185 -12.34 -6.81 1.92
C PHE A 185 -11.33 -5.65 1.85
N ASP A 186 -11.83 -4.41 1.81
CA ASP A 186 -10.98 -3.21 1.76
C ASP A 186 -10.13 -3.01 3.02
N TRP A 187 -10.55 -3.51 4.18
CA TRP A 187 -9.75 -3.44 5.42
C TRP A 187 -8.54 -4.38 5.33
N GLY A 188 -8.75 -5.59 4.82
CA GLY A 188 -7.68 -6.54 4.53
C GLY A 188 -6.72 -6.00 3.46
N LYS A 189 -7.27 -5.51 2.34
CA LYS A 189 -6.50 -4.90 1.25
C LYS A 189 -5.64 -3.73 1.74
N THR A 190 -6.22 -2.84 2.55
CA THR A 190 -5.49 -1.72 3.16
C THR A 190 -4.37 -2.20 4.08
N THR A 191 -4.63 -3.24 4.88
CA THR A 191 -3.62 -3.84 5.76
C THR A 191 -2.45 -4.40 4.96
N PHE A 192 -2.74 -5.22 3.94
CA PHE A 192 -1.72 -5.81 3.08
C PHE A 192 -0.88 -4.73 2.40
N LYS A 193 -1.55 -3.75 1.76
CA LYS A 193 -0.89 -2.62 1.11
C LYS A 193 0.02 -1.90 2.09
N THR A 194 -0.45 -1.54 3.28
CA THR A 194 0.33 -0.77 4.25
C THR A 194 1.55 -1.55 4.77
N LEU A 195 1.44 -2.87 4.94
CA LEU A 195 2.56 -3.72 5.35
C LEU A 195 3.60 -3.90 4.23
N THR A 196 3.17 -3.92 2.98
CA THR A 196 4.03 -4.15 1.81
C THR A 196 4.45 -2.89 1.06
N ASP A 197 3.93 -1.72 1.44
CA ASP A 197 4.20 -0.46 0.75
C ASP A 197 5.69 -0.08 0.87
N LEU A 198 6.36 -0.03 -0.28
CA LEU A 198 7.72 0.43 -0.51
C LEU A 198 7.74 1.65 -1.46
N GLY A 199 6.58 2.19 -1.82
CA GLY A 199 6.39 3.14 -2.92
C GLY A 199 5.95 2.45 -4.23
N ASP A 200 5.70 3.26 -5.26
CA ASP A 200 5.18 2.78 -6.55
C ASP A 200 6.29 2.72 -7.60
N THR A 201 6.16 1.83 -8.60
CA THR A 201 7.16 1.67 -9.67
C THR A 201 6.52 1.88 -11.04
N GLY A 202 7.32 2.18 -12.06
CA GLY A 202 6.82 2.29 -13.44
C GLY A 202 6.13 1.01 -13.92
N LEU A 203 6.64 -0.16 -13.50
CA LEU A 203 5.98 -1.45 -13.76
C LEU A 203 4.67 -1.61 -12.99
N GLY A 204 4.59 -1.11 -11.75
CA GLY A 204 3.36 -1.12 -10.95
C GLY A 204 2.22 -0.38 -11.63
N VAL A 205 2.50 0.82 -12.15
CA VAL A 205 1.54 1.60 -12.94
C VAL A 205 1.16 0.87 -14.23
N LEU A 206 2.11 0.27 -14.95
CA LEU A 206 1.82 -0.50 -16.17
C LEU A 206 0.89 -1.68 -15.90
N GLU A 207 1.12 -2.45 -14.84
CA GLU A 207 0.24 -3.55 -14.46
C GLU A 207 -1.16 -3.06 -14.05
N TRP A 208 -1.25 -1.93 -13.34
CA TRP A 208 -2.54 -1.33 -13.03
C TRP A 208 -3.30 -0.87 -14.29
N ILE A 209 -2.61 -0.26 -15.26
CA ILE A 209 -3.18 0.08 -16.57
C ILE A 209 -3.70 -1.19 -17.25
N LYS A 210 -2.93 -2.28 -17.31
CA LYS A 210 -3.39 -3.55 -17.91
C LYS A 210 -4.64 -4.09 -17.24
N MET A 211 -4.72 -4.02 -15.90
CA MET A 211 -5.91 -4.46 -15.15
C MET A 211 -7.17 -3.65 -15.52
N VAL A 212 -7.04 -2.33 -15.64
CA VAL A 212 -8.16 -1.43 -15.96
C VAL A 212 -8.54 -1.51 -17.46
N TRP A 213 -7.53 -1.57 -18.33
CA TRP A 213 -7.69 -1.57 -19.79
C TRP A 213 -8.17 -2.92 -20.33
N LYS A 214 -7.71 -4.02 -19.72
CA LYS A 214 -7.94 -5.43 -20.08
C LYS A 214 -7.27 -5.88 -21.39
N GLU A 215 -6.43 -5.05 -21.97
CA GLU A 215 -5.64 -5.32 -23.18
C GLU A 215 -4.26 -4.65 -23.02
N GLU A 216 -3.34 -4.87 -23.97
CA GLU A 216 -2.07 -4.12 -23.99
C GLU A 216 -2.35 -2.64 -24.32
N PHE A 217 -1.91 -1.75 -23.43
CA PHE A 217 -2.02 -0.30 -23.64
C PHE A 217 -0.84 0.17 -24.49
N GLN A 218 -1.01 0.09 -25.81
CA GLN A 218 0.03 0.37 -26.79
C GLN A 218 -0.48 1.26 -27.92
N PHE A 219 0.46 1.85 -28.64
CA PHE A 219 0.24 2.72 -29.79
C PHE A 219 1.06 2.18 -30.97
N GLN A 220 0.60 2.41 -32.20
CA GLN A 220 1.31 1.90 -33.39
C GLN A 220 2.67 2.60 -33.62
N HIS A 221 2.75 3.90 -33.32
CA HIS A 221 3.90 4.75 -33.64
C HIS A 221 4.40 5.58 -32.44
N ILE A 222 3.94 5.27 -31.22
CA ILE A 222 4.34 5.99 -30.00
C ILE A 222 4.99 5.01 -29.03
N LYS A 223 6.20 5.34 -28.61
CA LYS A 223 6.94 4.62 -27.57
C LYS A 223 6.46 5.07 -26.19
N LEU A 224 6.14 4.11 -25.32
CA LEU A 224 5.78 4.37 -23.93
C LEU A 224 6.97 4.08 -23.02
N ILE A 225 7.28 5.03 -22.12
CA ILE A 225 8.35 4.90 -21.13
C ILE A 225 7.72 5.11 -19.75
N PHE A 226 7.89 4.11 -18.87
CA PHE A 226 7.40 4.14 -17.49
C PHE A 226 8.60 4.20 -16.53
N PRO A 227 9.17 5.39 -16.27
CA PRO A 227 10.31 5.50 -15.37
C PRO A 227 9.90 5.21 -13.92
N THR A 228 10.83 4.68 -13.15
CA THR A 228 10.68 4.48 -11.71
C THR A 228 11.49 5.55 -10.99
N ALA A 229 10.88 6.23 -10.02
CA ALA A 229 11.60 7.18 -9.18
C ALA A 229 12.67 6.45 -8.35
N ASP A 230 13.78 7.12 -8.03
CA ASP A 230 14.73 6.53 -7.10
C ASP A 230 14.15 6.53 -5.67
N PRO A 231 14.43 5.50 -4.86
CA PRO A 231 14.05 5.50 -3.46
C PRO A 231 14.72 6.68 -2.73
N ILE A 232 13.90 7.53 -2.12
CA ILE A 232 14.37 8.66 -1.30
C ILE A 232 13.74 8.61 0.09
N PRO A 233 14.37 9.21 1.13
CA PRO A 233 13.73 9.39 2.41
C PRO A 233 12.45 10.21 2.27
N TYR A 234 11.30 9.60 2.53
CA TYR A 234 10.00 10.24 2.35
C TYR A 234 9.39 10.63 3.70
N THR A 235 9.35 11.93 4.00
CA THR A 235 8.91 12.53 5.27
C THR A 235 7.51 12.08 5.71
N PRO A 236 6.48 12.00 4.84
CA PRO A 236 5.15 11.52 5.23
C PRO A 236 5.16 10.04 5.62
N ASN A 237 6.14 9.28 5.12
CA ASN A 237 6.40 7.90 5.53
C ASN A 237 7.58 7.81 6.51
N ALA A 238 7.66 8.77 7.44
CA ALA A 238 8.66 8.81 8.51
C ALA A 238 10.13 8.74 8.04
N ARG A 239 10.42 9.32 6.86
CA ARG A 239 11.74 9.31 6.20
C ARG A 239 12.24 7.92 5.78
N GLN A 240 11.37 6.92 5.69
CA GLN A 240 11.74 5.64 5.07
C GLN A 240 12.12 5.85 3.60
N LEU A 241 13.12 5.09 3.13
CA LEU A 241 13.41 4.98 1.70
C LEU A 241 12.18 4.45 0.99
N THR A 242 11.55 5.31 0.20
CA THR A 242 10.31 5.02 -0.51
C THR A 242 10.49 5.45 -1.96
N THR A 243 10.00 4.64 -2.89
CA THR A 243 10.01 4.95 -4.32
C THR A 243 8.98 6.05 -4.62
N VAL A 244 9.40 7.32 -4.54
CA VAL A 244 8.57 8.52 -4.74
C VAL A 244 9.34 9.60 -5.52
N TRP A 245 8.63 10.43 -6.29
CA TRP A 245 9.27 11.47 -7.13
C TRP A 245 9.87 12.61 -6.32
N TYR A 246 9.30 12.99 -5.19
CA TYR A 246 9.84 14.05 -4.34
C TYR A 246 9.33 13.95 -2.90
N ASP A 247 10.13 14.48 -1.98
CA ASP A 247 9.74 14.60 -0.58
C ASP A 247 8.81 15.80 -0.34
N ARG A 248 8.00 15.72 0.71
CA ARG A 248 7.07 16.77 1.18
C ARG A 248 6.75 16.58 2.65
N GLN A 249 6.42 17.62 3.39
CA GLN A 249 6.08 17.45 4.82
C GLN A 249 4.75 16.70 5.00
N HIS A 250 3.72 17.11 4.25
CA HIS A 250 2.38 16.52 4.25
C HIS A 250 1.78 16.56 2.84
N ILE A 251 0.73 15.79 2.62
CA ILE A 251 -0.06 15.82 1.39
C ILE A 251 -1.05 16.98 1.49
N SER A 252 -0.65 18.17 1.04
CA SER A 252 -1.49 19.36 1.06
C SER A 252 -0.94 20.44 0.12
N PRO A 253 -1.79 21.20 -0.59
CA PRO A 253 -1.33 22.31 -1.42
C PRO A 253 -0.81 23.51 -0.61
N MET A 254 -1.08 23.55 0.70
CA MET A 254 -0.69 24.67 1.57
C MET A 254 0.78 24.62 2.01
N ILE A 255 1.45 23.49 1.82
CA ILE A 255 2.83 23.29 2.27
C ILE A 255 3.79 23.72 1.15
N PRO A 256 4.93 24.37 1.45
CA PRO A 256 5.95 24.66 0.45
C PRO A 256 6.56 23.40 -0.18
N GLU A 257 6.92 23.50 -1.46
CA GLU A 257 7.65 22.45 -2.17
C GLU A 257 9.08 22.31 -1.62
N ILE A 258 9.58 21.07 -1.52
CA ILE A 258 10.99 20.81 -1.24
C ILE A 258 11.73 20.78 -2.58
N LEU A 259 12.07 21.96 -3.10
CA LEU A 259 12.61 22.11 -4.46
C LEU A 259 13.86 21.27 -4.72
N SER A 260 14.77 21.16 -3.75
CA SER A 260 15.94 20.28 -3.90
C SER A 260 15.59 18.83 -4.22
N SER A 261 14.49 18.31 -3.67
CA SER A 261 14.02 16.95 -3.96
C SER A 261 13.30 16.86 -5.31
N VAL A 262 12.52 17.89 -5.66
CA VAL A 262 11.82 17.96 -6.96
C VAL A 262 12.82 18.08 -8.10
N ASP A 263 13.80 18.97 -7.96
CA ASP A 263 14.80 19.27 -8.98
C ASP A 263 15.77 18.11 -9.19
N ALA A 264 16.07 17.31 -8.15
CA ALA A 264 16.84 16.08 -8.28
C ALA A 264 16.14 15.03 -9.17
N SER A 265 14.81 14.90 -9.05
CA SER A 265 14.04 14.02 -9.93
C SER A 265 13.84 14.62 -11.33
N ALA A 266 13.68 15.94 -11.42
CA ALA A 266 13.60 16.64 -12.70
C ALA A 266 14.87 16.44 -13.55
N ALA A 267 16.05 16.47 -12.93
CA ALA A 267 17.31 16.23 -13.62
C ALA A 267 17.34 14.85 -14.31
N LYS A 268 16.92 13.80 -13.60
CA LYS A 268 16.87 12.42 -14.16
C LYS A 268 15.83 12.27 -15.25
N LEU A 269 14.67 12.91 -15.09
CA LEU A 269 13.65 12.94 -16.13
C LEU A 269 14.11 13.74 -17.35
N ASN A 270 14.89 14.80 -17.17
CA ASN A 270 15.52 15.54 -18.26
C ASN A 270 16.52 14.68 -19.02
N ASP A 271 17.34 13.88 -18.33
CA ASP A 271 18.25 12.94 -18.99
C ASP A 271 17.47 11.93 -19.86
N LEU A 272 16.33 11.42 -19.36
CA LEU A 272 15.45 10.54 -20.14
C LEU A 272 14.86 11.23 -21.38
N VAL A 273 14.40 12.47 -21.24
CA VAL A 273 13.90 13.26 -22.38
C VAL A 273 15.03 13.51 -23.38
N GLN A 274 16.22 13.89 -22.91
CA GLN A 274 17.37 14.16 -23.75
C GLN A 274 17.81 12.92 -24.53
N ASN A 275 17.77 11.73 -23.92
CA ASN A 275 18.07 10.48 -24.63
C ASN A 275 17.14 10.23 -25.82
N GLU A 276 15.84 10.57 -25.71
CA GLU A 276 14.90 10.44 -26.83
C GLU A 276 15.17 11.52 -27.90
N VAL A 277 15.53 12.74 -27.49
CA VAL A 277 15.94 13.82 -28.41
C VAL A 277 17.19 13.44 -29.19
N ASP A 278 18.20 12.91 -28.50
CA ASP A 278 19.44 12.42 -29.11
C ASP A 278 19.20 11.23 -30.05
N SER A 279 18.12 10.47 -29.80
CA SER A 279 17.64 9.40 -30.68
C SER A 279 16.81 9.91 -31.88
N GLY A 280 16.65 11.23 -32.02
CA GLY A 280 15.99 11.88 -33.15
C GLY A 280 14.52 12.22 -32.95
N ILE A 281 13.98 12.09 -31.73
CA ILE A 281 12.59 12.47 -31.43
C ILE A 281 12.55 13.93 -30.95
N PRO A 282 12.02 14.89 -31.73
CA PRO A 282 11.99 16.29 -31.30
C PRO A 282 11.08 16.48 -30.08
N LEU A 283 11.33 17.52 -29.27
CA LEU A 283 10.52 17.80 -28.06
C LEU A 283 9.03 17.92 -28.38
N SER A 284 8.67 18.54 -29.50
CA SER A 284 7.29 18.65 -30.01
C SER A 284 6.63 17.30 -30.35
N ARG A 285 7.35 16.18 -30.19
CA ARG A 285 6.89 14.79 -30.34
C ARG A 285 6.97 13.99 -29.05
N ILE A 286 7.22 14.64 -27.91
CA ILE A 286 7.26 14.03 -26.58
C ILE A 286 6.10 14.56 -25.74
N ILE A 287 5.41 13.66 -25.04
CA ILE A 287 4.41 14.01 -24.01
C ILE A 287 4.96 13.58 -22.66
N ILE A 288 4.81 14.43 -21.65
CA ILE A 288 5.16 14.11 -20.27
C ILE A 288 3.89 14.06 -19.43
N GLY A 289 3.70 13.02 -18.62
CA GLY A 289 2.54 12.96 -17.75
C GLY A 289 2.63 11.91 -16.68
N GLY A 290 1.65 11.91 -15.78
CA GLY A 290 1.63 10.92 -14.70
C GLY A 290 0.38 10.98 -13.82
N TYR A 291 0.36 10.06 -12.86
CA TYR A 291 -0.67 9.92 -11.86
C TYR A 291 -0.18 10.40 -10.48
N SER A 292 -1.04 11.08 -9.73
CA SER A 292 -0.78 11.57 -8.37
C SER A 292 0.53 12.36 -8.28
N MET A 293 1.53 11.89 -7.53
CA MET A 293 2.83 12.55 -7.43
C MET A 293 3.53 12.67 -8.80
N GLY A 294 3.36 11.70 -9.70
CA GLY A 294 3.92 11.72 -11.05
C GLY A 294 3.31 12.80 -11.93
N GLY A 295 2.02 13.09 -11.80
CA GLY A 295 1.40 14.22 -12.51
C GLY A 295 1.85 15.57 -11.92
N GLY A 296 2.06 15.64 -10.61
CA GLY A 296 2.76 16.76 -9.97
C GLY A 296 4.14 17.00 -10.58
N MET A 297 4.93 15.93 -10.76
CA MET A 297 6.23 16.00 -11.41
C MET A 297 6.13 16.40 -12.90
N ALA A 298 5.09 15.92 -13.61
CA ALA A 298 4.85 16.29 -15.00
C ALA A 298 4.61 17.80 -15.19
N PHE A 299 3.89 18.45 -14.26
CA PHE A 299 3.75 19.91 -14.28
C PHE A 299 5.10 20.62 -14.16
N HIS A 300 5.96 20.18 -13.24
CA HIS A 300 7.32 20.71 -13.11
C HIS A 300 8.12 20.52 -14.39
N MET A 301 8.06 19.33 -14.99
CA MET A 301 8.76 19.06 -16.24
C MET A 301 8.26 19.95 -17.39
N ALA A 302 6.96 19.93 -17.69
CA ALA A 302 6.40 20.64 -18.84
C ALA A 302 6.46 22.16 -18.72
N TYR A 303 6.37 22.72 -17.51
CA TYR A 303 6.23 24.17 -17.33
C TYR A 303 7.45 24.87 -16.71
N ARG A 304 8.47 24.12 -16.26
CA ARG A 304 9.77 24.67 -15.84
C ARG A 304 10.92 24.26 -16.73
N TYR A 305 10.98 22.99 -17.12
CA TYR A 305 12.19 22.38 -17.69
C TYR A 305 12.10 22.10 -19.20
N GLN A 306 10.95 21.65 -19.68
CA GLN A 306 10.74 21.11 -21.03
C GLN A 306 9.48 21.74 -21.66
N ARG A 307 9.53 23.06 -21.91
CA ARG A 307 8.36 23.82 -22.40
C ARG A 307 8.02 23.60 -23.88
N GLU A 308 8.87 22.89 -24.61
CA GLU A 308 8.66 22.60 -26.03
C GLU A 308 8.02 21.21 -26.27
N VAL A 309 7.63 20.52 -25.19
CA VAL A 309 6.96 19.21 -25.30
C VAL A 309 5.56 19.34 -25.91
N ALA A 310 5.12 18.30 -26.63
CA ALA A 310 3.84 18.27 -27.32
C ALA A 310 2.63 18.47 -26.38
N GLY A 311 2.78 18.03 -25.12
CA GLY A 311 1.74 18.18 -24.12
C GLY A 311 2.13 17.63 -22.75
N CYS A 312 1.31 17.98 -21.77
CA CYS A 312 1.35 17.50 -20.40
C CYS A 312 0.04 16.80 -20.07
N PHE A 313 0.09 15.67 -19.35
CA PHE A 313 -1.12 15.13 -18.71
C PHE A 313 -0.93 14.84 -17.23
N ALA A 314 -1.98 15.05 -16.43
CA ALA A 314 -1.94 14.80 -15.00
C ALA A 314 -3.25 14.15 -14.51
N LEU A 315 -3.15 12.98 -13.87
CA LEU A 315 -4.30 12.25 -13.34
C LEU A 315 -4.28 12.31 -11.81
N SER A 316 -5.39 12.68 -11.17
CA SER A 316 -5.49 12.82 -9.70
C SER A 316 -4.33 13.58 -9.05
N SER A 317 -3.93 14.71 -9.64
CA SER A 317 -2.70 15.45 -9.31
C SER A 317 -2.98 16.91 -8.93
N PHE A 318 -2.02 17.55 -8.27
CA PHE A 318 -2.11 18.96 -7.89
C PHE A 318 -0.71 19.61 -7.81
N LEU A 319 -0.67 20.94 -7.84
CA LEU A 319 0.48 21.76 -7.46
C LEU A 319 0.22 22.47 -6.14
N ASN A 320 1.29 22.75 -5.39
CA ASN A 320 1.22 23.57 -4.19
C ASN A 320 0.82 25.01 -4.54
N ASN A 321 0.11 25.71 -3.65
CA ASN A 321 -0.41 27.06 -3.90
C ASN A 321 0.69 28.06 -4.28
N GLU A 322 1.87 27.88 -3.69
CA GLU A 322 3.04 28.73 -3.90
C GLU A 322 4.06 28.12 -4.87
N SER A 323 3.61 27.14 -5.69
CA SER A 323 4.49 26.36 -6.55
C SER A 323 5.37 27.25 -7.42
N VAL A 324 6.64 26.88 -7.52
CA VAL A 324 7.57 27.56 -8.41
C VAL A 324 7.16 27.46 -9.88
N VAL A 325 6.34 26.46 -10.25
CA VAL A 325 5.74 26.35 -11.61
C VAL A 325 4.96 27.62 -11.96
N TYR A 326 4.07 28.08 -11.07
CA TYR A 326 3.28 29.29 -11.30
C TYR A 326 4.19 30.52 -11.45
N LYS A 327 5.17 30.65 -10.55
CA LYS A 327 6.14 31.76 -10.54
C LYS A 327 7.00 31.80 -11.80
N GLU A 328 7.34 30.64 -12.37
CA GLU A 328 8.08 30.56 -13.63
C GLU A 328 7.21 30.94 -14.83
N LEU A 329 5.94 30.52 -14.87
CA LEU A 329 5.00 30.93 -15.91
C LEU A 329 4.70 32.42 -15.87
N GLU A 330 4.59 33.02 -14.68
CA GLU A 330 4.38 34.46 -14.51
C GLU A 330 5.47 35.31 -15.15
N LYS A 331 6.72 34.83 -15.16
CA LYS A 331 7.88 35.53 -15.73
C LYS A 331 7.94 35.48 -17.25
N LEU A 332 7.16 34.63 -17.91
CA LEU A 332 7.20 34.48 -19.35
C LEU A 332 6.52 35.68 -20.04
N GLU A 333 7.27 36.32 -20.95
CA GLU A 333 6.76 37.38 -21.83
C GLU A 333 5.83 36.81 -22.90
N ASP A 334 6.17 35.65 -23.47
CA ASP A 334 5.34 34.91 -24.42
C ASP A 334 4.86 33.59 -23.80
N ARG A 335 3.54 33.42 -23.77
CA ARG A 335 2.85 32.24 -23.21
C ARG A 335 2.03 31.50 -24.26
N THR A 336 2.17 31.86 -25.53
CA THR A 336 1.35 31.32 -26.63
C THR A 336 1.73 29.89 -27.03
N ALA A 337 2.93 29.45 -26.67
CA ALA A 337 3.49 28.15 -27.06
C ALA A 337 3.69 27.16 -25.89
N LEU A 338 2.90 27.28 -24.81
CA LEU A 338 3.00 26.35 -23.67
C LEU A 338 2.41 24.96 -23.99
N PRO A 339 2.96 23.87 -23.43
CA PRO A 339 2.43 22.53 -23.64
C PRO A 339 0.98 22.40 -23.18
N SER A 340 0.12 21.85 -24.05
CA SER A 340 -1.30 21.68 -23.73
C SER A 340 -1.50 20.69 -22.59
N LEU A 341 -2.46 20.95 -21.70
CA LEU A 341 -2.74 20.13 -20.53
C LEU A 341 -3.99 19.26 -20.72
N LEU A 342 -3.87 17.95 -20.48
CA LEU A 342 -5.00 17.10 -20.11
C LEU A 342 -4.96 16.81 -18.62
N GLN A 343 -5.97 17.22 -17.87
CA GLN A 343 -6.08 16.88 -16.45
C GLN A 343 -7.37 16.10 -16.17
N CYS A 344 -7.26 15.01 -15.42
CA CYS A 344 -8.38 14.19 -15.01
C CYS A 344 -8.39 14.02 -13.49
N HIS A 345 -9.57 13.98 -12.86
CA HIS A 345 -9.65 13.87 -11.40
C HIS A 345 -10.91 13.15 -10.91
N GLY A 346 -10.76 12.36 -9.85
CA GLY A 346 -11.88 11.74 -9.13
C GLY A 346 -12.62 12.73 -8.22
N THR A 347 -13.93 12.85 -8.34
CA THR A 347 -14.75 13.74 -7.48
C THR A 347 -14.89 13.24 -6.05
N ARG A 348 -14.53 11.96 -5.80
CA ARG A 348 -14.50 11.34 -4.47
C ARG A 348 -13.08 11.06 -4.00
N ASP A 349 -12.08 11.69 -4.61
CA ASP A 349 -10.69 11.53 -4.21
C ASP A 349 -10.47 12.08 -2.79
N GLU A 350 -10.22 11.19 -1.84
CA GLU A 350 -10.02 11.52 -0.42
C GLU A 350 -8.54 11.73 -0.07
N LEU A 351 -7.61 11.44 -0.99
CA LEU A 351 -6.17 11.61 -0.77
C LEU A 351 -5.64 12.89 -1.42
N VAL A 352 -5.99 13.09 -2.69
CA VAL A 352 -5.73 14.33 -3.44
C VAL A 352 -7.10 14.92 -3.76
N LEU A 353 -7.58 15.82 -2.91
CA LEU A 353 -8.94 16.31 -3.02
C LEU A 353 -9.23 16.90 -4.40
N PHE A 354 -10.42 16.63 -4.92
CA PHE A 354 -10.88 17.12 -6.22
C PHE A 354 -10.65 18.63 -6.42
N ASP A 355 -10.95 19.43 -5.39
CA ASP A 355 -10.77 20.88 -5.44
C ASP A 355 -9.31 21.30 -5.59
N TRP A 356 -8.33 20.49 -5.15
CA TRP A 356 -6.91 20.79 -5.33
C TRP A 356 -6.50 20.64 -6.79
N GLY A 357 -6.97 19.58 -7.46
CA GLY A 357 -6.76 19.39 -8.89
C GLY A 357 -7.44 20.48 -9.70
N LYS A 358 -8.71 20.78 -9.39
CA LYS A 358 -9.48 21.84 -10.06
C LYS A 358 -8.85 23.23 -9.90
N THR A 359 -8.35 23.55 -8.70
CA THR A 359 -7.63 24.80 -8.45
C THR A 359 -6.34 24.86 -9.26
N THR A 360 -5.57 23.78 -9.28
CA THR A 360 -4.33 23.69 -10.09
C THR A 360 -4.61 23.97 -11.57
N PHE A 361 -5.61 23.30 -12.15
CA PHE A 361 -5.99 23.49 -13.55
C PHE A 361 -6.42 24.93 -13.84
N LYS A 362 -7.25 25.51 -12.96
CA LYS A 362 -7.71 26.89 -13.09
C LYS A 362 -6.53 27.86 -13.08
N THR A 363 -5.63 27.75 -12.11
CA THR A 363 -4.46 28.65 -11.99
C THR A 363 -3.52 28.51 -13.18
N LEU A 364 -3.23 27.29 -13.66
CA LEU A 364 -2.44 27.09 -14.87
C LEU A 364 -3.10 27.73 -16.10
N THR A 365 -4.43 27.62 -16.22
CA THR A 365 -5.19 28.23 -17.32
C THR A 365 -5.14 29.76 -17.27
N GLU A 366 -5.30 30.36 -16.09
CA GLU A 366 -5.15 31.81 -15.87
C GLU A 366 -3.75 32.32 -16.23
N LEU A 367 -2.74 31.44 -16.13
CA LEU A 367 -1.36 31.73 -16.51
C LEU A 367 -1.06 31.45 -17.99
N GLY A 368 -2.03 31.01 -18.79
CA GLY A 368 -1.92 30.84 -20.24
C GLY A 368 -1.75 29.39 -20.73
N VAL A 369 -1.79 28.39 -19.85
CA VAL A 369 -1.77 26.98 -20.26
C VAL A 369 -3.13 26.61 -20.87
N CYS A 370 -3.15 26.15 -22.12
CA CYS A 370 -4.37 25.66 -22.76
C CYS A 370 -4.61 24.17 -22.46
N GLY A 371 -5.83 23.77 -22.10
CA GLY A 371 -6.09 22.37 -21.78
C GLY A 371 -7.55 21.99 -21.54
N GLU A 372 -7.74 20.74 -21.12
CA GLU A 372 -9.03 20.14 -20.76
C GLU A 372 -8.99 19.57 -19.34
N PHE A 373 -10.09 19.73 -18.61
CA PHE A 373 -10.28 19.13 -17.28
C PHE A 373 -11.49 18.18 -17.29
N HIS A 374 -11.26 16.91 -16.95
CA HIS A 374 -12.29 15.87 -16.92
C HIS A 374 -12.48 15.34 -15.50
N GLU A 375 -13.73 15.19 -15.06
CA GLU A 375 -14.07 14.70 -13.74
C GLU A 375 -14.75 13.33 -13.80
N PHE A 376 -14.48 12.47 -12.81
CA PHE A 376 -15.03 11.13 -12.72
C PHE A 376 -15.54 10.84 -11.32
N ASN A 377 -16.66 10.11 -11.20
CA ASN A 377 -17.16 9.65 -9.90
C ASN A 377 -16.38 8.43 -9.39
N ILE A 378 -15.12 8.65 -9.04
CA ILE A 378 -14.15 7.65 -8.54
C ILE A 378 -13.35 8.26 -7.37
N PHE A 379 -12.69 7.40 -6.59
CA PHE A 379 -11.79 7.81 -5.50
C PHE A 379 -10.40 8.20 -6.04
N HIS A 380 -9.33 8.03 -5.24
CA HIS A 380 -7.94 8.14 -5.70
C HIS A 380 -7.58 6.89 -6.52
N GLU A 381 -8.11 6.83 -7.75
CA GLU A 381 -7.91 5.76 -8.71
C GLU A 381 -8.15 6.29 -10.14
N PHE A 382 -7.92 5.46 -11.16
CA PHE A 382 -8.36 5.74 -12.53
C PHE A 382 -9.18 4.58 -13.10
N ASN A 383 -10.03 4.88 -14.09
CA ASN A 383 -10.91 3.90 -14.72
C ASN A 383 -10.72 3.83 -16.25
N LYS A 384 -11.39 2.86 -16.89
CA LYS A 384 -11.25 2.64 -18.34
C LYS A 384 -11.68 3.84 -19.19
N LYS A 385 -12.71 4.59 -18.78
CA LYS A 385 -13.19 5.78 -19.52
C LYS A 385 -12.17 6.91 -19.49
N GLU A 386 -11.53 7.12 -18.35
CA GLU A 386 -10.45 8.08 -18.18
C GLU A 386 -9.25 7.72 -19.08
N LEU A 387 -8.82 6.45 -19.08
CA LEU A 387 -7.77 5.99 -19.99
C LEU A 387 -8.14 6.11 -21.48
N GLN A 388 -9.42 5.98 -21.84
CA GLN A 388 -9.90 6.19 -23.22
C GLN A 388 -9.84 7.66 -23.64
N ILE A 389 -10.03 8.60 -22.71
CA ILE A 389 -9.83 10.04 -22.98
C ILE A 389 -8.34 10.30 -23.16
N LEU A 390 -7.50 9.81 -22.26
CA LEU A 390 -6.05 9.94 -22.35
C LEU A 390 -5.50 9.36 -23.66
N GLN A 391 -5.91 8.16 -24.05
CA GLN A 391 -5.46 7.52 -25.29
C GLN A 391 -5.79 8.37 -26.52
N ARG A 392 -7.02 8.90 -26.62
CA ARG A 392 -7.44 9.75 -27.74
C ARG A 392 -6.66 11.06 -27.76
N TRP A 393 -6.46 11.67 -26.60
CA TRP A 393 -5.71 12.91 -26.48
C TRP A 393 -4.24 12.73 -26.86
N ILE A 394 -3.59 11.62 -26.45
CA ILE A 394 -2.23 11.28 -26.87
C ILE A 394 -2.14 11.14 -28.40
N LEU A 395 -3.09 10.46 -29.03
CA LEU A 395 -3.12 10.29 -30.48
C LEU A 395 -3.36 11.60 -31.25
N ASP A 396 -4.15 12.52 -30.68
CA ASP A 396 -4.37 13.86 -31.26
C ASP A 396 -3.10 14.71 -31.21
N LYS A 397 -2.38 14.68 -30.07
CA LYS A 397 -1.13 15.43 -29.90
C LYS A 397 0.05 14.83 -30.65
N LEU A 398 0.05 13.52 -30.86
CA LEU A 398 1.11 12.79 -31.56
C LEU A 398 0.53 12.00 -32.74
N PRO A 399 0.12 12.65 -33.84
CA PRO A 399 -0.30 11.95 -35.06
C PRO A 399 0.87 11.15 -35.67
N PRO A 400 0.65 10.18 -36.56
CA PRO A 400 1.73 9.41 -37.19
C PRO A 400 2.78 10.28 -37.92
N ASP A 401 2.32 11.34 -38.59
CA ASP A 401 3.13 12.28 -39.39
C ASP A 401 3.20 13.66 -38.75
#